data_AF-A0A437KAN6-F1
#
_entry.id   AF-A0A437KAN6-F1
#
_cell.length_a   1.000
_cell.length_b   1.000
_cell.length_c   1.000
_cell.angle_alpha   90.00
_cell.angle_beta   90.00
_cell.angle_gamma   90.00
#
_symmetry.space_group_name_H-M   'P 1'
#
loop_
_entity.id
_entity.type
_entity.pdbx_description
1 polymer ?
#
loop_
_entity_poly.entity_id
_entity_poly.type
_entity_poly.pdbx_seq_one_letter_code
_entity_poly.pdbx_strand_id
1 'polypeptide(L)'
;MVFRKEKEEAARNQKYFRPSSLLALNLRFSDWTFFDEYYDKSYDQIHLPAQLTKTPEDTVINYFSILREAANLAIRYCGSVGNGNIPYPIAYNFLSKAYQKTMDYKAYLNSFAGVGHINLIKLCKIPDGTQGIRYFYEIEKIISLIEPNEEYFGYSYGFIDLIHENDGYRINKIEQEREDFLCAPYHLWQHDAESVIDVKYGDWCKLIKKRYPAVISGYIKYIYFYGNDGASYFFIFIILTNGTDVEIASFRNDGGGKWKPLKMNPDKDCLIQ
;
A
#
# COMPACT_ATOMS: atom_id res chain seq x y z
N MET A 1 27.91 2.99 -15.42
CA MET A 1 27.01 2.19 -16.30
C MET A 1 25.69 1.86 -15.61
N VAL A 2 25.70 1.45 -14.33
CA VAL A 2 24.50 1.15 -13.50
C VAL A 2 23.46 2.29 -13.46
N PHE A 3 23.88 3.52 -13.11
CA PHE A 3 22.98 4.70 -13.08
C PHE A 3 22.30 5.05 -14.40
N ARG A 4 22.89 4.67 -15.54
CA ARG A 4 22.28 4.91 -16.87
C ARG A 4 21.17 3.88 -17.13
N LYS A 5 21.40 2.62 -16.76
CA LYS A 5 20.42 1.53 -16.88
C LYS A 5 19.20 1.76 -15.99
N GLU A 6 19.40 2.19 -14.75
CA GLU A 6 18.31 2.55 -13.81
C GLU A 6 17.44 3.70 -14.35
N LYS A 7 18.07 4.75 -14.91
CA LYS A 7 17.34 5.87 -15.55
C LYS A 7 16.58 5.44 -16.80
N GLU A 8 17.17 4.61 -17.64
CA GLU A 8 16.52 4.07 -18.84
C GLU A 8 15.34 3.16 -18.47
N GLU A 9 15.47 2.36 -17.42
CA GLU A 9 14.36 1.53 -16.92
C GLU A 9 13.24 2.36 -16.31
N ALA A 10 13.56 3.36 -15.48
CA ALA A 10 12.57 4.28 -14.94
C ALA A 10 11.82 5.01 -16.06
N ALA A 11 12.53 5.46 -17.11
CA ALA A 11 11.91 6.11 -18.28
C ALA A 11 11.00 5.16 -19.08
N ARG A 12 11.41 3.90 -19.29
CA ARG A 12 10.58 2.87 -19.91
C ARG A 12 9.32 2.60 -19.08
N ASN A 13 9.49 2.45 -17.77
CA ASN A 13 8.37 2.22 -16.86
C ASN A 13 7.35 3.34 -16.99
N GLN A 14 7.79 4.59 -16.86
CA GLN A 14 6.94 5.77 -16.96
C GLN A 14 6.21 5.89 -18.31
N LYS A 15 6.84 5.44 -19.40
CA LYS A 15 6.27 5.55 -20.75
C LYS A 15 5.19 4.52 -21.05
N TYR A 16 5.35 3.28 -20.59
CA TYR A 16 4.55 2.15 -21.06
C TYR A 16 3.65 1.51 -20.00
N PHE A 17 3.98 1.67 -18.72
CA PHE A 17 3.36 0.89 -17.66
C PHE A 17 2.55 1.74 -16.68
N ARG A 18 2.40 3.05 -16.94
CA ARG A 18 1.85 4.01 -15.96
C ARG A 18 0.97 5.09 -16.62
N PRO A 19 -0.29 5.25 -16.20
CA PRO A 19 -1.04 6.46 -16.46
C PRO A 19 -0.77 7.56 -15.42
N SER A 20 -0.24 7.22 -14.24
CA SER A 20 0.14 8.22 -13.23
C SER A 20 1.54 8.80 -13.49
N SER A 21 1.76 10.06 -13.10
CA SER A 21 3.06 10.74 -13.20
C SER A 21 3.98 10.49 -12.00
N LEU A 22 3.57 9.66 -11.04
CA LEU A 22 4.36 9.30 -9.87
C LEU A 22 5.54 8.41 -10.26
N LEU A 23 6.64 8.46 -9.51
CA LEU A 23 7.77 7.56 -9.70
C LEU A 23 7.48 6.19 -9.08
N ALA A 24 8.07 5.12 -9.63
CA ALA A 24 7.90 3.78 -9.08
C ALA A 24 8.96 3.56 -8.00
N LEU A 25 8.55 3.05 -6.86
CA LEU A 25 9.44 2.81 -5.71
C LEU A 25 10.12 1.42 -5.79
N ASN A 26 9.51 0.49 -6.53
CA ASN A 26 9.90 -0.92 -6.60
C ASN A 26 10.84 -1.24 -7.78
N LEU A 27 11.90 -0.45 -7.97
CA LEU A 27 12.82 -0.57 -9.13
C LEU A 27 14.11 -1.36 -8.86
N ARG A 28 14.17 -2.16 -7.78
CA ARG A 28 15.44 -2.74 -7.30
C ARG A 28 16.01 -3.87 -8.16
N PHE A 29 15.15 -4.56 -8.92
CA PHE A 29 15.57 -5.67 -9.78
C PHE A 29 15.27 -5.31 -11.24
N SER A 30 16.32 -4.88 -11.95
CA SER A 30 16.24 -4.36 -13.32
C SER A 30 16.61 -5.38 -14.41
N ASP A 31 17.09 -6.55 -14.01
CA ASP A 31 17.43 -7.63 -14.92
C ASP A 31 17.14 -9.01 -14.34
N TRP A 32 17.18 -10.01 -15.21
CA TRP A 32 16.76 -11.36 -14.92
C TRP A 32 17.73 -12.12 -14.01
N THR A 33 18.95 -11.61 -13.82
CA THR A 33 20.03 -12.32 -13.11
C THR A 33 19.70 -12.67 -11.66
N PHE A 34 18.91 -11.82 -11.00
CA PHE A 34 18.41 -12.10 -9.66
C PHE A 34 17.53 -13.37 -9.62
N PHE A 35 16.80 -13.66 -10.69
CA PHE A 35 15.82 -14.74 -10.75
C PHE A 35 16.43 -16.09 -11.17
N ASP A 36 17.63 -16.09 -11.78
CA ASP A 36 18.30 -17.30 -12.29
C ASP A 36 18.46 -18.38 -11.22
N GLU A 37 18.83 -17.99 -10.00
CA GLU A 37 19.02 -18.93 -8.88
C GLU A 37 17.71 -19.56 -8.37
N TYR A 38 16.56 -19.05 -8.79
CA TYR A 38 15.23 -19.49 -8.37
C TYR A 38 14.45 -20.16 -9.50
N TYR A 39 15.05 -20.28 -10.68
CA TYR A 39 14.44 -20.99 -11.81
C TYR A 39 14.09 -22.43 -11.41
N ASP A 40 12.87 -22.86 -11.73
CA ASP A 40 12.27 -24.16 -11.36
C ASP A 40 12.18 -24.50 -9.86
N LYS A 41 12.44 -23.54 -8.94
CA LYS A 41 12.27 -23.78 -7.50
C LYS A 41 10.84 -23.55 -7.05
N SER A 42 10.31 -24.49 -6.28
CA SER A 42 9.06 -24.30 -5.54
C SER A 42 9.28 -23.43 -4.29
N TYR A 43 8.20 -22.86 -3.75
CA TYR A 43 8.29 -21.91 -2.63
C TYR A 43 8.96 -22.50 -1.37
N ASP A 44 8.89 -23.81 -1.16
CA ASP A 44 9.51 -24.53 -0.04
C ASP A 44 11.02 -24.78 -0.21
N GLN A 45 11.54 -24.60 -1.42
CA GLN A 45 12.97 -24.75 -1.76
C GLN A 45 13.73 -23.42 -1.74
N ILE A 46 13.03 -22.31 -1.45
CA ILE A 46 13.58 -20.96 -1.54
C ILE A 46 13.93 -20.45 -0.14
N HIS A 47 15.17 -20.00 -0.02
CA HIS A 47 15.65 -19.24 1.13
C HIS A 47 15.95 -17.82 0.69
N LEU A 48 15.28 -16.83 1.29
CA LEU A 48 15.53 -15.44 0.94
C LEU A 48 16.86 -14.95 1.50
N PRO A 49 17.69 -14.25 0.70
CA PRO A 49 18.87 -13.58 1.21
C PRO A 49 18.48 -12.55 2.28
N ALA A 50 19.13 -12.61 3.45
CA ALA A 50 18.82 -11.75 4.60
C ALA A 50 18.93 -10.24 4.29
N GLN A 51 19.70 -9.85 3.27
CA GLN A 51 19.77 -8.45 2.83
C GLN A 51 18.44 -7.93 2.28
N LEU A 52 17.57 -8.81 1.75
CA LEU A 52 16.26 -8.41 1.23
C LEU A 52 15.27 -8.04 2.33
N THR A 53 15.51 -8.51 3.55
CA THR A 53 14.61 -8.38 4.70
C THR A 53 15.27 -7.64 5.87
N LYS A 54 16.36 -6.90 5.59
CA LYS A 54 17.20 -6.27 6.62
C LYS A 54 16.49 -5.15 7.38
N THR A 55 15.73 -4.31 6.67
CA THR A 55 14.92 -3.25 7.28
C THR A 55 13.45 -3.46 6.90
N PRO A 56 12.49 -2.92 7.68
CA PRO A 56 11.09 -3.11 7.37
C PRO A 56 10.70 -2.46 6.04
N GLU A 57 11.21 -1.26 5.77
CA GLU A 57 10.98 -0.55 4.51
C GLU A 57 11.59 -1.32 3.33
N ASP A 58 12.83 -1.81 3.47
CA ASP A 58 13.47 -2.63 2.44
C ASP A 58 12.67 -3.89 2.15
N THR A 59 12.11 -4.52 3.19
CA THR A 59 11.31 -5.74 3.05
C THR A 59 10.10 -5.49 2.15
N VAL A 60 9.37 -4.39 2.39
CA VAL A 60 8.20 -4.03 1.57
C VAL A 60 8.60 -3.67 0.14
N ILE A 61 9.64 -2.84 -0.03
CA ILE A 61 10.06 -2.41 -1.36
C ILE A 61 10.62 -3.61 -2.16
N ASN A 62 11.41 -4.49 -1.54
CA ASN A 62 11.95 -5.69 -2.19
C ASN A 62 10.84 -6.66 -2.58
N TYR A 63 9.85 -6.88 -1.70
CA TYR A 63 8.66 -7.68 -2.00
C TYR A 63 7.95 -7.19 -3.27
N PHE A 64 7.65 -5.89 -3.36
CA PHE A 64 7.04 -5.31 -4.57
C PHE A 64 8.00 -5.23 -5.76
N SER A 65 9.31 -5.17 -5.54
CA SER A 65 10.30 -5.14 -6.64
C SER A 65 10.39 -6.49 -7.33
N ILE A 66 10.32 -7.59 -6.56
CA ILE A 66 10.23 -8.95 -7.09
C ILE A 66 8.94 -9.12 -7.88
N LEU A 67 7.82 -8.63 -7.36
CA LEU A 67 6.51 -8.72 -8.01
C LEU A 67 6.33 -7.80 -9.22
N ARG A 68 7.24 -6.85 -9.47
CA ARG A 68 7.06 -5.82 -10.50
C ARG A 68 6.79 -6.43 -11.88
N GLU A 69 7.66 -7.35 -12.29
CA GLU A 69 7.61 -8.05 -13.57
C GLU A 69 6.91 -9.42 -13.46
N ALA A 70 6.19 -9.69 -12.37
CA ALA A 70 5.42 -10.93 -12.22
C ALA A 70 4.12 -10.85 -13.03
N ALA A 71 3.77 -11.93 -13.70
CA ALA A 71 2.57 -12.01 -14.51
C ALA A 71 1.82 -13.33 -14.31
N ASN A 72 0.58 -13.25 -13.84
CA ASN A 72 -0.34 -14.37 -13.69
C ASN A 72 -1.57 -14.13 -14.58
N LEU A 73 -1.38 -14.34 -15.87
CA LEU A 73 -2.35 -14.07 -16.92
C LEU A 73 -2.77 -15.39 -17.60
N ALA A 74 -4.04 -15.50 -17.99
CA ALA A 74 -4.57 -16.74 -18.57
C ALA A 74 -4.08 -17.03 -20.00
N ILE A 75 -4.23 -16.07 -20.93
CA ILE A 75 -3.88 -16.23 -22.35
C ILE A 75 -3.37 -14.89 -22.90
N ARG A 76 -2.27 -14.91 -23.65
CA ARG A 76 -1.81 -13.79 -24.50
C ARG A 76 -1.18 -14.30 -25.79
N TYR A 77 -1.29 -13.50 -26.86
CA TYR A 77 -0.72 -13.81 -28.18
C TYR A 77 0.69 -13.25 -28.40
N CYS A 78 1.24 -12.46 -27.49
CA CYS A 78 2.54 -11.80 -27.63
C CYS A 78 3.73 -12.54 -27.00
N GLY A 79 3.54 -13.77 -26.51
CA GLY A 79 4.56 -14.54 -25.79
C GLY A 79 4.55 -14.27 -24.27
N SER A 80 5.67 -14.54 -23.62
CA SER A 80 5.82 -14.38 -22.16
C SER A 80 5.83 -12.91 -21.75
N VAL A 81 5.13 -12.57 -20.67
CA VAL A 81 5.11 -11.23 -20.07
C VAL A 81 6.00 -11.22 -18.83
N GLY A 82 6.94 -10.28 -18.78
CA GLY A 82 7.88 -10.14 -17.67
C GLY A 82 8.60 -11.45 -17.36
N ASN A 83 8.63 -11.82 -16.08
CA ASN A 83 9.20 -13.07 -15.58
C ASN A 83 8.16 -14.17 -15.34
N GLY A 84 6.92 -13.98 -15.84
CA GLY A 84 5.81 -14.91 -15.64
C GLY A 84 5.57 -15.21 -14.16
N ASN A 85 5.47 -16.51 -13.82
CA ASN A 85 5.20 -16.97 -12.46
C ASN A 85 6.44 -17.10 -11.56
N ILE A 86 7.66 -16.97 -12.10
CA ILE A 86 8.92 -17.16 -11.36
C ILE A 86 9.01 -16.28 -10.09
N PRO A 87 8.52 -15.02 -10.07
CA PRO A 87 8.63 -14.20 -8.86
C PRO A 87 7.72 -14.60 -7.71
N TYR A 88 6.58 -15.29 -7.94
CA TYR A 88 5.60 -15.56 -6.89
C TYR A 88 6.12 -16.47 -5.77
N PRO A 89 6.82 -17.59 -6.04
CA PRO A 89 7.47 -18.39 -5.01
C PRO A 89 8.45 -17.59 -4.14
N ILE A 90 9.19 -16.66 -4.76
CA ILE A 90 10.17 -15.81 -4.08
C ILE A 90 9.44 -14.82 -3.16
N ALA A 91 8.45 -14.11 -3.70
CA ALA A 91 7.66 -13.13 -2.96
C ALA A 91 6.86 -13.78 -1.82
N TYR A 92 6.37 -15.01 -1.99
CA TYR A 92 5.69 -15.77 -0.94
C TYR A 92 6.59 -16.02 0.29
N ASN A 93 7.91 -16.12 0.10
CA ASN A 93 8.85 -16.28 1.20
C ASN A 93 9.12 -14.99 2.00
N PHE A 94 8.62 -13.83 1.56
CA PHE A 94 8.61 -12.62 2.40
C PHE A 94 7.56 -12.71 3.51
N LEU A 95 6.57 -13.60 3.38
CA LEU A 95 5.51 -13.78 4.36
C LEU A 95 6.03 -14.52 5.60
N SER A 96 5.51 -14.17 6.78
CA SER A 96 5.79 -14.89 8.02
C SER A 96 5.25 -16.32 7.95
N LYS A 97 5.86 -17.24 8.71
CA LYS A 97 5.34 -18.62 8.77
C LYS A 97 3.93 -18.69 9.34
N ALA A 98 3.56 -17.75 10.21
CA ALA A 98 2.18 -17.63 10.70
C ALA A 98 1.22 -17.24 9.56
N TYR A 99 1.59 -16.25 8.73
CA TYR A 99 0.73 -15.79 7.65
C TYR A 99 0.61 -16.82 6.51
N GLN A 100 1.71 -17.53 6.19
CA GLN A 100 1.69 -18.65 5.23
C GLN A 100 0.71 -19.77 5.63
N LYS A 101 0.41 -19.95 6.91
CA LYS A 101 -0.61 -20.93 7.38
C LYS A 101 -2.04 -20.47 7.10
N THR A 102 -2.30 -19.17 7.12
CA THR A 102 -3.62 -18.60 6.81
C THR A 102 -3.83 -18.31 5.33
N MET A 103 -2.72 -18.15 4.59
CA MET A 103 -2.70 -17.90 3.15
C MET A 103 -1.71 -18.89 2.53
N ASP A 104 -2.21 -20.05 2.10
CA ASP A 104 -1.37 -21.03 1.42
C ASP A 104 -0.86 -20.49 0.07
N TYR A 105 0.16 -21.15 -0.51
CA TYR A 105 0.77 -20.67 -1.74
C TYR A 105 -0.22 -20.59 -2.91
N LYS A 106 -1.20 -21.50 -2.98
CA LYS A 106 -2.19 -21.52 -4.06
C LYS A 106 -3.14 -20.32 -3.95
N ALA A 107 -3.63 -20.04 -2.75
CA ALA A 107 -4.46 -18.87 -2.46
C ALA A 107 -3.67 -17.57 -2.71
N TYR A 108 -2.40 -17.54 -2.29
CA TYR A 108 -1.50 -16.42 -2.57
C TYR A 108 -1.35 -16.17 -4.08
N LEU A 109 -1.00 -17.20 -4.87
CA LEU A 109 -0.84 -17.07 -6.32
C LEU A 109 -2.15 -16.62 -6.99
N ASN A 110 -3.28 -17.19 -6.57
CA ASN A 110 -4.59 -16.86 -7.11
C ASN A 110 -5.02 -15.41 -6.80
N SER A 111 -4.49 -14.79 -5.74
CA SER A 111 -4.75 -13.37 -5.44
C SER A 111 -4.17 -12.42 -6.49
N PHE A 112 -3.23 -12.90 -7.32
CA PHE A 112 -2.65 -12.16 -8.45
C PHE A 112 -3.25 -12.55 -9.80
N ALA A 113 -4.31 -13.36 -9.83
CA ALA A 113 -4.93 -13.75 -11.10
C ALA A 113 -5.35 -12.51 -11.91
N GLY A 114 -4.96 -12.48 -13.17
CA GLY A 114 -5.20 -11.37 -14.09
C GLY A 114 -4.20 -10.22 -13.96
N VAL A 115 -3.23 -10.25 -13.06
CA VAL A 115 -2.20 -9.20 -12.91
C VAL A 115 -1.03 -9.46 -13.85
N GLY A 116 -0.66 -8.47 -14.65
CA GLY A 116 0.47 -8.55 -15.59
C GLY A 116 1.65 -7.65 -15.25
N HIS A 117 1.47 -6.64 -14.39
CA HIS A 117 2.53 -5.72 -13.94
C HIS A 117 2.09 -5.01 -12.66
N ILE A 118 3.03 -4.68 -11.77
CA ILE A 118 2.76 -3.94 -10.52
C ILE A 118 3.77 -2.82 -10.32
N ASN A 119 3.32 -1.59 -10.15
CA ASN A 119 4.17 -0.50 -9.62
C ASN A 119 3.73 -0.14 -8.20
N LEU A 120 4.69 -0.05 -7.29
CA LEU A 120 4.52 0.56 -5.97
C LEU A 120 4.73 2.06 -6.10
N ILE A 121 3.71 2.85 -5.75
CA ILE A 121 3.67 4.29 -6.09
C ILE A 121 3.64 5.18 -4.85
N LYS A 122 3.18 4.66 -3.71
CA LYS A 122 3.30 5.30 -2.41
C LYS A 122 3.63 4.25 -1.35
N LEU A 123 4.45 4.65 -0.39
CA LEU A 123 4.81 3.83 0.77
C LEU A 123 5.07 4.78 1.94
N CYS A 124 4.28 4.64 3.01
CA CYS A 124 4.40 5.48 4.19
C CYS A 124 4.32 4.62 5.45
N LYS A 125 5.28 4.77 6.36
CA LYS A 125 5.21 4.15 7.69
C LYS A 125 4.09 4.81 8.49
N ILE A 126 3.24 4.03 9.12
CA ILE A 126 2.17 4.55 9.98
C ILE A 126 2.75 4.84 11.37
N PRO A 127 2.53 6.03 11.94
CA PRO A 127 2.89 6.31 13.32
C PRO A 127 1.88 5.58 14.22
N ASP A 128 2.24 4.43 14.80
CA ASP A 128 1.31 3.67 15.64
C ASP A 128 1.57 3.80 17.16
N GLY A 129 2.63 4.52 17.57
CA GLY A 129 2.98 4.73 18.99
C GLY A 129 3.29 3.44 19.77
N THR A 130 3.28 2.28 19.11
CA THR A 130 3.60 0.95 19.64
C THR A 130 4.85 0.42 18.95
N GLN A 131 5.28 -0.80 19.28
CA GLN A 131 6.38 -1.49 18.61
C GLN A 131 5.97 -2.13 17.28
N GLY A 132 4.70 -1.96 16.85
CA GLY A 132 4.21 -2.45 15.57
C GLY A 132 4.93 -1.78 14.39
N ILE A 133 5.03 -2.50 13.28
CA ILE A 133 5.62 -1.98 12.06
C ILE A 133 4.57 -2.10 10.96
N ARG A 134 3.78 -1.04 10.78
CA ARG A 134 2.75 -0.97 9.75
C ARG A 134 3.11 0.07 8.70
N TYR A 135 2.88 -0.28 7.45
CA TYR A 135 3.03 0.61 6.31
C TYR A 135 1.70 0.75 5.57
N PHE A 136 1.35 1.97 5.20
CA PHE A 136 0.43 2.23 4.11
C PHE A 136 1.15 2.05 2.78
N TYR A 137 0.49 1.48 1.79
CA TYR A 137 0.99 1.42 0.42
C TYR A 137 -0.11 1.70 -0.60
N GLU A 138 0.29 2.19 -1.77
CA GLU A 138 -0.56 2.30 -2.96
C GLU A 138 0.17 1.68 -4.15
N ILE A 139 -0.55 0.89 -4.93
CA ILE A 139 -0.05 0.25 -6.15
C ILE A 139 -0.98 0.55 -7.32
N GLU A 140 -0.37 0.67 -8.50
CA GLU A 140 -1.06 0.60 -9.78
C GLU A 140 -0.66 -0.70 -10.48
N LYS A 141 -1.58 -1.27 -11.24
CA LYS A 141 -1.45 -2.58 -11.86
C LYS A 141 -1.94 -2.53 -13.29
N ILE A 142 -1.28 -3.28 -14.17
CA ILE A 142 -1.87 -3.67 -15.45
C ILE A 142 -2.63 -4.98 -15.20
N ILE A 143 -3.93 -4.97 -15.44
CA ILE A 143 -4.81 -6.12 -15.24
C ILE A 143 -5.51 -6.52 -16.53
N SER A 144 -5.73 -7.81 -16.72
CA SER A 144 -6.56 -8.39 -17.78
C SER A 144 -7.54 -9.36 -17.13
N LEU A 145 -8.83 -9.07 -17.25
CA LEU A 145 -9.89 -9.76 -16.50
C LEU A 145 -10.81 -10.63 -17.35
N ILE A 146 -10.93 -10.35 -18.65
CA ILE A 146 -12.01 -10.91 -19.48
C ILE A 146 -11.50 -11.32 -20.86
N GLU A 147 -10.85 -10.41 -21.60
CA GLU A 147 -10.40 -10.68 -22.97
C GLU A 147 -8.87 -10.72 -23.07
N PRO A 148 -8.28 -11.68 -23.83
CA PRO A 148 -6.83 -11.87 -23.92
C PRO A 148 -5.99 -10.67 -24.41
N ASN A 149 -6.65 -9.61 -24.90
CA ASN A 149 -6.02 -8.43 -25.51
C ASN A 149 -6.59 -7.10 -24.99
N GLU A 150 -7.35 -7.12 -23.90
CA GLU A 150 -7.82 -5.90 -23.26
C GLU A 150 -7.22 -5.81 -21.86
N GLU A 151 -6.45 -4.73 -21.64
CA GLU A 151 -5.87 -4.42 -20.35
C GLU A 151 -6.37 -3.09 -19.80
N TYR A 152 -6.47 -3.05 -18.49
CA TYR A 152 -6.84 -1.86 -17.76
C TYR A 152 -5.77 -1.53 -16.72
N PHE A 153 -5.68 -0.25 -16.38
CA PHE A 153 -4.94 0.19 -15.22
C PHE A 153 -5.84 0.16 -14.00
N GLY A 154 -5.53 -0.74 -13.07
CA GLY A 154 -6.21 -0.85 -11.78
C GLY A 154 -5.37 -0.24 -10.67
N TYR A 155 -6.03 0.44 -9.73
CA TYR A 155 -5.38 0.98 -8.54
C TYR A 155 -5.91 0.29 -7.29
N SER A 156 -5.03 0.13 -6.31
CA SER A 156 -5.38 -0.36 -4.99
C SER A 156 -4.41 0.16 -3.96
N TYR A 157 -4.90 0.39 -2.76
CA TYR A 157 -4.09 0.76 -1.62
C TYR A 157 -4.32 -0.23 -0.49
N GLY A 158 -3.54 -0.10 0.57
CA GLY A 158 -3.68 -1.01 1.68
C GLY A 158 -2.67 -0.80 2.79
N PHE A 159 -2.62 -1.80 3.66
CA PHE A 159 -1.75 -1.82 4.81
C PHE A 159 -0.95 -3.12 4.87
N ILE A 160 0.33 -3.00 5.24
CA ILE A 160 1.22 -4.13 5.45
C ILE A 160 1.74 -4.07 6.87
N ASP A 161 1.46 -5.11 7.65
CA ASP A 161 2.01 -5.30 8.98
C ASP A 161 3.25 -6.20 8.88
N LEU A 162 4.36 -5.80 9.49
CA LEU A 162 5.60 -6.56 9.55
C LEU A 162 5.91 -6.99 10.99
N ILE A 163 6.60 -8.11 11.09
CA ILE A 163 7.22 -8.61 12.32
C ILE A 163 8.70 -8.87 12.08
N HIS A 164 9.50 -8.84 13.15
CA HIS A 164 10.91 -9.24 13.08
C HIS A 164 11.04 -10.70 13.54
N GLU A 165 11.48 -11.57 12.63
CA GLU A 165 11.85 -12.95 12.93
C GLU A 165 13.39 -13.08 13.00
N ASN A 166 13.91 -14.27 13.35
CA ASN A 166 15.34 -14.48 13.57
C ASN A 166 16.22 -14.16 12.36
N ASP A 167 15.67 -14.22 11.15
CA ASP A 167 16.38 -14.05 9.87
C ASP A 167 16.01 -12.75 9.12
N GLY A 168 15.29 -11.85 9.78
CA GLY A 168 14.93 -10.53 9.26
C GLY A 168 13.43 -10.20 9.42
N TYR A 169 13.01 -9.12 8.77
CA TYR A 169 11.61 -8.71 8.79
C TYR A 169 10.77 -9.56 7.83
N ARG A 170 9.56 -9.92 8.28
CA ARG A 170 8.58 -10.70 7.52
C ARG A 170 7.25 -9.98 7.47
N ILE A 171 6.54 -10.14 6.36
CA ILE A 171 5.18 -9.64 6.19
C ILE A 171 4.23 -10.56 6.94
N ASN A 172 3.58 -10.03 7.96
CA ASN A 172 2.65 -10.78 8.81
C ASN A 172 1.20 -10.64 8.36
N LYS A 173 0.86 -9.55 7.67
CA LYS A 173 -0.47 -9.32 7.12
C LYS A 173 -0.39 -8.34 5.94
N ILE A 174 -1.22 -8.59 4.94
CA ILE A 174 -1.48 -7.64 3.84
C ILE A 174 -2.99 -7.42 3.79
N GLU A 175 -3.41 -6.18 3.94
CA GLU A 175 -4.79 -5.72 3.71
C GLU A 175 -4.77 -4.88 2.45
N GLN A 176 -5.68 -5.14 1.50
CA GLN A 176 -5.74 -4.42 0.23
C GLN A 176 -7.18 -4.09 -0.12
N GLU A 177 -7.41 -2.83 -0.47
CA GLU A 177 -8.67 -2.31 -0.98
C GLU A 177 -8.49 -1.85 -2.43
N ARG A 178 -9.51 -2.07 -3.26
CA ARG A 178 -9.53 -1.50 -4.61
C ARG A 178 -9.93 -0.04 -4.52
N GLU A 179 -9.33 0.81 -5.35
CA GLU A 179 -9.74 2.22 -5.39
C GLU A 179 -11.09 2.36 -6.08
N ASP A 180 -11.96 3.17 -5.47
CA ASP A 180 -13.25 3.54 -6.03
C ASP A 180 -13.13 4.86 -6.79
N PHE A 181 -13.15 4.77 -8.12
CA PHE A 181 -13.09 5.93 -9.02
C PHE A 181 -14.45 6.56 -9.30
N LEU A 182 -15.56 5.90 -8.92
CA LEU A 182 -16.90 6.37 -9.24
C LEU A 182 -17.57 7.02 -8.04
N CYS A 183 -17.46 6.46 -6.83
CA CYS A 183 -18.10 7.09 -5.69
C CYS A 183 -17.46 8.44 -5.33
N ALA A 184 -16.15 8.62 -5.48
CA ALA A 184 -15.49 9.89 -5.19
C ALA A 184 -16.11 11.11 -5.91
N PRO A 185 -16.29 11.10 -7.25
CA PRO A 185 -16.91 12.23 -7.96
C PRO A 185 -18.41 12.42 -7.66
N TYR A 186 -19.13 11.40 -7.20
CA TYR A 186 -20.59 11.49 -6.95
C TYR A 186 -20.97 11.64 -5.47
N HIS A 187 -20.09 11.27 -4.55
CA HIS A 187 -20.32 11.20 -3.09
C HIS A 187 -19.16 11.86 -2.31
N LEU A 188 -18.67 12.97 -2.86
CA LEU A 188 -17.44 13.70 -2.53
C LEU A 188 -17.09 13.82 -1.04
N TRP A 189 -18.07 14.07 -0.16
CA TRP A 189 -17.78 14.39 1.24
C TRP A 189 -17.09 13.24 1.99
N GLN A 190 -17.35 11.98 1.63
CA GLN A 190 -16.72 10.81 2.26
C GLN A 190 -15.27 10.59 1.81
N HIS A 191 -14.88 11.25 0.71
CA HIS A 191 -13.59 11.10 0.06
C HIS A 191 -12.68 12.32 0.28
N ASP A 192 -13.18 13.40 0.88
CA ASP A 192 -12.41 14.58 1.24
C ASP A 192 -12.21 14.63 2.77
N ALA A 193 -10.96 14.67 3.21
CA ALA A 193 -10.61 14.60 4.63
C ALA A 193 -11.21 15.75 5.45
N GLU A 194 -11.23 16.97 4.91
CA GLU A 194 -11.80 18.12 5.63
C GLU A 194 -13.29 17.92 5.85
N SER A 195 -14.01 17.50 4.81
CA SER A 195 -15.43 17.15 4.87
C SER A 195 -15.71 15.98 5.82
N VAL A 196 -14.88 14.93 5.81
CA VAL A 196 -14.98 13.81 6.77
C VAL A 196 -14.83 14.31 8.21
N ILE A 197 -13.85 15.18 8.47
CA ILE A 197 -13.63 15.74 9.81
C ILE A 197 -14.81 16.62 10.24
N ASP A 198 -15.24 17.54 9.38
CA ASP A 198 -16.30 18.48 9.68
C ASP A 198 -17.65 17.75 9.88
N VAL A 199 -17.97 16.71 9.10
CA VAL A 199 -19.20 15.93 9.26
C VAL A 199 -19.11 14.94 10.44
N LYS A 200 -18.13 14.04 10.45
CA LYS A 200 -18.11 12.95 11.45
C LYS A 200 -17.79 13.47 12.84
N TYR A 201 -16.77 14.30 12.98
CA TYR A 201 -16.34 14.78 14.29
C TYR A 201 -16.98 16.11 14.64
N GLY A 202 -17.21 16.99 13.67
CA GLY A 202 -17.92 18.25 13.88
C GLY A 202 -19.41 18.07 14.06
N ASP A 203 -20.11 17.52 13.07
CA ASP A 203 -21.57 17.46 13.08
C ASP A 203 -22.14 16.31 13.90
N TRP A 204 -21.65 15.08 13.73
CA TRP A 204 -22.21 13.93 14.46
C TRP A 204 -21.76 13.94 15.91
N CYS A 205 -20.46 14.04 16.16
CA CYS A 205 -19.94 14.00 17.52
C CYS A 205 -19.96 15.35 18.26
N LYS A 206 -20.31 16.46 17.59
CA LYS A 206 -20.28 17.83 18.16
C LYS A 206 -18.95 18.16 18.85
N LEU A 207 -17.85 17.59 18.33
CA LEU A 207 -16.56 17.61 19.01
C LEU A 207 -15.75 18.86 18.66
N ILE A 208 -15.88 19.39 17.45
CA ILE A 208 -15.03 20.47 16.96
C ILE A 208 -15.46 21.81 17.56
N LYS A 209 -14.54 22.47 18.27
CA LYS A 209 -14.67 23.88 18.68
C LYS A 209 -14.05 24.81 17.64
N LYS A 210 -12.88 24.44 17.14
CA LYS A 210 -12.14 25.19 16.11
C LYS A 210 -11.24 24.27 15.30
N ARG A 211 -11.49 24.16 14.00
CA ARG A 211 -10.59 23.50 13.05
C ARG A 211 -9.55 24.49 12.51
N TYR A 212 -8.34 24.01 12.27
CA TYR A 212 -7.27 24.76 11.61
C TYR A 212 -7.15 24.32 10.15
N PRO A 213 -6.59 25.16 9.26
CA PRO A 213 -6.37 24.78 7.86
C PRO A 213 -5.58 23.47 7.75
N ALA A 214 -5.96 22.64 6.78
CA ALA A 214 -5.21 21.43 6.49
C ALA A 214 -3.79 21.77 6.00
N VAL A 215 -2.82 20.96 6.40
CA VAL A 215 -1.43 21.07 5.93
C VAL A 215 -1.13 19.86 5.07
N ILE A 216 -0.63 20.09 3.86
CA ILE A 216 -0.29 19.02 2.91
C ILE A 216 1.22 18.95 2.74
N SER A 217 1.79 17.75 2.84
CA SER A 217 3.20 17.47 2.56
C SER A 217 3.30 16.22 1.67
N GLY A 218 3.64 16.42 0.40
CA GLY A 218 3.57 15.36 -0.59
C GLY A 218 2.15 14.81 -0.74
N TYR A 219 1.99 13.50 -0.55
CA TYR A 219 0.69 12.82 -0.56
C TYR A 219 0.07 12.66 0.84
N ILE A 220 0.63 13.30 1.87
CA ILE A 220 0.13 13.23 3.25
C ILE A 220 -0.59 14.54 3.58
N LYS A 221 -1.80 14.43 4.11
CA LYS A 221 -2.62 15.55 4.58
C LYS A 221 -2.80 15.46 6.09
N TYR A 222 -2.55 16.56 6.78
CA TYR A 222 -2.65 16.69 8.22
C TYR A 222 -3.79 17.63 8.57
N ILE A 223 -4.67 17.20 9.48
CA ILE A 223 -5.77 18.03 9.99
C ILE A 223 -5.67 18.11 11.50
N TYR A 224 -5.74 19.34 12.01
CA TYR A 224 -5.71 19.62 13.45
C TYR A 224 -6.94 20.43 13.85
N PHE A 225 -7.54 20.07 14.98
CA PHE A 225 -8.61 20.87 15.58
C PHE A 225 -8.55 20.85 17.11
N TYR A 226 -9.14 21.88 17.70
CA TYR A 226 -9.39 21.98 19.12
C TYR A 226 -10.84 21.59 19.42
N GLY A 227 -11.04 20.75 20.43
CA GLY A 227 -12.32 20.18 20.80
C GLY A 227 -13.14 21.00 21.79
N ASN A 228 -14.45 20.78 21.82
CA ASN A 228 -15.35 21.36 22.83
C ASN A 228 -15.11 20.80 24.23
N ASP A 229 -14.51 19.61 24.32
CA ASP A 229 -14.10 18.96 25.56
C ASP A 229 -12.76 19.46 26.11
N GLY A 230 -12.15 20.44 25.44
CA GLY A 230 -10.89 21.05 25.85
C GLY A 230 -9.64 20.31 25.37
N ALA A 231 -9.77 19.19 24.65
CA ALA A 231 -8.66 18.44 24.09
C ALA A 231 -8.26 18.94 22.68
N SER A 232 -7.04 18.60 22.27
CA SER A 232 -6.54 18.82 20.91
C SER A 232 -6.53 17.51 20.13
N TYR A 233 -6.83 17.59 18.83
CA TYR A 233 -6.95 16.44 17.94
C TYR A 233 -6.08 16.62 16.71
N PHE A 234 -5.49 15.52 16.25
CA PHE A 234 -4.61 15.49 15.09
C PHE A 234 -4.87 14.24 14.26
N PHE A 235 -5.12 14.43 12.97
CA PHE A 235 -5.44 13.40 12.02
C PHE A 235 -4.45 13.41 10.87
N ILE A 236 -4.12 12.21 10.39
CA ILE A 236 -3.22 11.97 9.27
C ILE A 236 -3.98 11.21 8.20
N PHE A 237 -4.01 11.77 6.99
CA PHE A 237 -4.61 11.18 5.81
C PHE A 237 -3.56 10.97 4.73
N ILE A 238 -3.77 9.95 3.89
CA ILE A 238 -3.07 9.79 2.62
C ILE A 238 -4.01 10.18 1.49
N ILE A 239 -3.55 11.08 0.63
CA ILE A 239 -4.22 11.44 -0.63
C ILE A 239 -3.85 10.36 -1.66
N LEU A 240 -4.82 9.56 -2.09
CA LEU A 240 -4.67 8.54 -3.15
C LEU A 240 -4.46 9.19 -4.54
N THR A 241 -4.04 8.41 -5.53
CA THR A 241 -3.81 8.95 -6.89
C THR A 241 -5.11 9.45 -7.53
N ASN A 242 -6.25 8.87 -7.17
CA ASN A 242 -7.56 9.35 -7.59
C ASN A 242 -8.07 10.60 -6.83
N GLY A 243 -7.29 11.11 -5.85
CA GLY A 243 -7.62 12.28 -5.04
C GLY A 243 -8.41 12.00 -3.76
N THR A 244 -8.84 10.75 -3.52
CA THR A 244 -9.51 10.35 -2.27
C THR A 244 -8.55 10.44 -1.09
N ASP A 245 -8.99 10.99 0.03
CA ASP A 245 -8.25 10.97 1.29
C ASP A 245 -8.61 9.74 2.13
N VAL A 246 -7.60 9.00 2.60
CA VAL A 246 -7.74 7.85 3.49
C VAL A 246 -7.16 8.18 4.86
N GLU A 247 -7.96 8.12 5.92
CA GLU A 247 -7.47 8.28 7.30
C GLU A 247 -6.55 7.11 7.65
N ILE A 248 -5.30 7.39 8.03
CA ILE A 248 -4.31 6.37 8.41
C ILE A 248 -3.96 6.39 9.89
N ALA A 249 -4.17 7.51 10.57
CA ALA A 249 -3.97 7.64 12.01
C ALA A 249 -4.68 8.87 12.57
N SER A 250 -5.12 8.76 13.82
CA SER A 250 -5.73 9.86 14.57
C SER A 250 -5.30 9.85 16.02
N PHE A 251 -5.13 11.04 16.59
CA PHE A 251 -4.57 11.25 17.91
C PHE A 251 -5.32 12.32 18.70
N ARG A 252 -5.29 12.18 20.02
CA ARG A 252 -5.87 13.09 20.99
C ARG A 252 -4.83 13.49 22.04
N ASN A 253 -4.88 14.75 22.48
CA ASN A 253 -4.06 15.29 23.56
C ASN A 253 -4.92 16.13 24.51
N ASP A 254 -5.02 15.70 25.76
CA ASP A 254 -5.83 16.34 26.81
C ASP A 254 -5.11 17.52 27.50
N GLY A 255 -4.17 18.18 26.81
CA GLY A 255 -3.36 19.28 27.37
C GLY A 255 -2.14 18.82 28.18
N GLY A 256 -1.98 17.51 28.44
CA GLY A 256 -0.84 16.92 29.15
C GLY A 256 0.43 16.73 28.31
N GLY A 257 0.48 17.28 27.09
CA GLY A 257 1.64 17.24 26.20
C GLY A 257 1.91 15.90 25.50
N LYS A 258 1.20 14.83 25.87
CA LYS A 258 1.30 13.50 25.24
C LYS A 258 0.15 13.24 24.29
N TRP A 259 0.48 12.95 23.03
CA TRP A 259 -0.46 12.46 22.03
C TRP A 259 -0.73 10.97 22.24
N LYS A 260 -2.00 10.58 22.28
CA LYS A 260 -2.44 9.19 22.37
C LYS A 260 -3.29 8.85 21.16
N PRO A 261 -3.24 7.61 20.63
CA PRO A 261 -4.15 7.18 19.58
C PRO A 261 -5.60 7.43 19.97
N LEU A 262 -6.38 8.01 19.06
CA LEU A 262 -7.80 8.25 19.25
C LEU A 262 -8.54 6.92 19.14
N LYS A 263 -9.32 6.59 20.19
CA LYS A 263 -10.20 5.41 20.21
C LYS A 263 -11.65 5.91 20.12
N MET A 264 -12.06 6.28 18.92
CA MET A 264 -13.41 6.74 18.63
C MET A 264 -13.81 6.24 17.25
N ASN A 265 -15.04 5.74 17.11
CA ASN A 265 -15.65 5.41 15.83
C ASN A 265 -16.92 6.26 15.69
N PRO A 266 -16.86 7.43 15.03
CA PRO A 266 -18.01 8.31 14.88
C PRO A 266 -19.26 7.63 14.32
N ASP A 267 -19.08 6.66 13.41
CA ASP A 267 -20.18 5.93 12.79
C ASP A 267 -20.97 5.06 13.78
N LYS A 268 -20.34 4.65 14.89
CA LYS A 268 -20.97 3.85 15.95
C LYS A 268 -21.29 4.69 17.19
N ASP A 269 -20.39 5.58 17.55
CA ASP A 269 -20.40 6.27 18.84
C ASP A 269 -21.27 7.54 18.82
N CYS A 270 -21.51 8.12 17.63
CA CYS A 270 -22.17 9.43 17.49
C CYS A 270 -23.42 9.41 16.59
N LEU A 271 -23.52 8.49 15.63
CA LEU A 271 -24.67 8.38 14.72
C LEU A 271 -25.93 7.77 15.36
N ILE A 272 -25.83 7.21 16.57
CA ILE A 272 -26.93 6.55 17.31
C ILE A 272 -27.30 7.35 18.57
N GLN A 273 -27.53 8.66 18.44
CA GLN A 273 -28.16 9.48 19.49
C GLN A 273 -29.37 10.24 18.95
#